data_AF-A0A0C9UWW5-F1
#
_entry.id   AF-A0A0C9UWW5-F1
#
_cell.length_a   1.000
_cell.length_b   1.000
_cell.length_c   1.000
_cell.angle_alpha   90.00
_cell.angle_beta   90.00
_cell.angle_gamma   90.00
#
_symmetry.space_group_name_H-M   'P 1'
#
loop_
_entity.id
_entity.type
_entity.pdbx_description
1 polymer ?
#
loop_
_entity_poly.entity_id
_entity_poly.type
_entity_poly.pdbx_seq_one_letter_code
_entity_poly.pdbx_strand_id
1 'polypeptide(L)'
;RFRVLILGRANAGKTTILERIAGASIATFVDCSPVHHLQRGLHNVKDEIWFPSSPGFVFHDSRGFEAGSSEELNGAWQSVKDSSAATSLGEQLHAIW
;
A
#
# COMPACT_ATOMS: atom_id res chain seq x y z
N ARG A 1 11.86 6.16 -7.44
CA ARG A 1 11.37 4.79 -7.17
C ARG A 1 9.99 4.68 -7.79
N PHE A 2 9.61 3.52 -8.32
CA PHE A 2 8.32 3.29 -8.95
C PHE A 2 7.26 3.03 -7.86
N ARG A 3 6.20 3.84 -7.82
CA ARG A 3 5.17 3.79 -6.76
C ARG A 3 3.93 3.06 -7.22
N VAL A 4 3.52 2.05 -6.48
CA VAL A 4 2.35 1.22 -6.77
C VAL A 4 1.37 1.31 -5.62
N LEU A 5 0.12 1.64 -5.93
CA LEU A 5 -0.98 1.60 -4.97
C LEU A 5 -1.79 0.30 -5.17
N ILE A 6 -1.93 -0.50 -4.12
CA ILE A 6 -2.77 -1.70 -4.12
C ILE A 6 -4.14 -1.35 -3.53
N LEU A 7 -5.18 -1.46 -4.34
CA LEU A 7 -6.58 -1.17 -3.97
C LEU A 7 -7.42 -2.44 -3.95
N GLY A 8 -8.49 -2.42 -3.15
CA GLY A 8 -9.47 -3.49 -3.19
C GLY A 8 -10.22 -3.71 -1.89
N ARG A 9 -11.23 -4.57 -1.99
CA ARG A 9 -12.12 -4.92 -0.87
C ARG A 9 -11.35 -5.51 0.32
N ALA A 10 -11.98 -5.45 1.49
CA ALA A 10 -11.51 -6.18 2.65
C ALA A 10 -11.36 -7.67 2.31
N ASN A 11 -10.26 -8.29 2.76
CA ASN A 11 -9.93 -9.69 2.54
C ASN A 11 -9.78 -10.12 1.06
N ALA A 12 -9.60 -9.19 0.12
CA ALA A 12 -9.35 -9.52 -1.30
C ALA A 12 -7.94 -10.09 -1.59
N GLY A 13 -7.06 -10.16 -0.58
CA GLY A 13 -5.70 -10.71 -0.72
C GLY A 13 -4.60 -9.70 -1.01
N LYS A 14 -4.83 -8.38 -0.81
CA LYS A 14 -3.82 -7.32 -1.03
C LYS A 14 -2.51 -7.57 -0.28
N THR A 15 -2.60 -7.78 1.04
CA THR A 15 -1.46 -8.10 1.90
C THR A 15 -0.73 -9.36 1.42
N THR A 16 -1.45 -10.39 0.96
CA THR A 16 -0.85 -11.63 0.44
C THR A 16 -0.05 -11.40 -0.84
N ILE A 17 -0.47 -10.47 -1.71
CA ILE A 17 0.33 -10.08 -2.88
C ILE A 17 1.63 -9.41 -2.43
N LEU A 18 1.54 -8.47 -1.48
CA LEU A 18 2.71 -7.80 -0.93
C LEU A 18 3.69 -8.78 -0.27
N GLU A 19 3.20 -9.77 0.49
CA GLU A 19 4.02 -10.83 1.08
C GLU A 19 4.75 -11.66 0.01
N ARG A 20 4.07 -11.97 -1.11
CA ARG A 20 4.71 -12.68 -2.22
C ARG A 20 5.77 -11.83 -2.91
N ILE A 21 5.54 -10.54 -3.10
CA ILE A 21 6.51 -9.62 -3.69
C ILE A 21 7.73 -9.46 -2.77
N ALA A 22 7.52 -9.41 -1.46
CA ALA A 22 8.60 -9.37 -0.48
C ALA A 22 9.51 -10.61 -0.56
N GLY A 23 9.00 -11.73 -1.06
CA GLY A 23 9.72 -13.01 -1.14
C GLY A 23 9.83 -13.73 0.22
N ALA A 24 9.18 -13.19 1.25
CA ALA A 24 9.13 -13.75 2.61
C ALA A 24 7.80 -13.38 3.28
N SER A 25 7.35 -14.23 4.21
CA SER A 25 6.24 -13.86 5.10
C SER A 25 6.65 -12.63 5.90
N ILE A 26 5.88 -11.55 5.80
CA ILE A 26 6.28 -10.25 6.35
C ILE A 26 6.37 -10.27 7.89
N ALA A 27 5.82 -11.30 8.52
CA ALA A 27 6.02 -11.63 9.93
C ALA A 27 7.50 -11.88 10.33
N THR A 28 8.42 -12.05 9.37
CA THR A 28 9.86 -12.28 9.64
C THR A 28 10.70 -11.02 9.73
N PHE A 29 10.19 -9.84 9.37
CA PHE A 29 10.96 -8.59 9.43
C PHE A 29 10.85 -7.92 10.82
N VAL A 30 11.23 -8.64 11.86
CA VAL A 30 11.43 -8.09 13.22
C VAL A 30 12.85 -7.53 13.29
N ASP A 31 13.09 -6.37 12.67
CA ASP A 31 14.06 -5.33 13.13
C ASP A 31 14.23 -4.12 12.18
N CYS A 32 13.49 -4.00 11.07
CA CYS A 32 13.53 -2.83 10.18
C CYS A 32 12.14 -2.49 9.59
N SER A 33 11.12 -2.56 10.46
CA SER A 33 9.68 -2.24 10.36
C SER A 33 8.96 -2.22 8.99
N PRO A 34 8.36 -3.36 8.62
CA PRO A 34 7.10 -3.45 7.88
C PRO A 34 5.93 -4.00 8.74
N VAL A 35 6.18 -4.42 9.98
CA VAL A 35 5.23 -5.23 10.78
C VAL A 35 3.99 -4.44 11.24
N HIS A 36 4.12 -3.14 11.51
CA HIS A 36 2.99 -2.30 11.94
C HIS A 36 2.06 -1.91 10.78
N HIS A 37 2.59 -1.75 9.56
CA HIS A 37 1.85 -1.30 8.38
C HIS A 37 1.05 -2.43 7.68
N LEU A 38 1.09 -3.66 8.20
CA LEU A 38 0.42 -4.83 7.61
C LEU A 38 -0.56 -5.54 8.58
N GLN A 39 -0.70 -5.01 9.81
CA GLN A 39 -1.82 -5.32 10.69
C GLN A 39 -3.17 -4.82 10.15
N ARG A 40 -4.05 -5.78 9.78
CA ARG A 40 -5.40 -5.51 9.25
C ARG A 40 -6.12 -4.43 10.07
N GLY A 41 -6.61 -3.40 9.37
CA GLY A 41 -7.45 -2.35 9.94
C GLY A 41 -6.70 -1.13 10.50
N LEU A 42 -5.37 -1.09 10.50
CA LEU A 42 -4.58 0.11 10.87
C LEU A 42 -3.95 0.83 9.67
N HIS A 43 -4.15 0.34 8.45
CA HIS A 43 -3.44 0.82 7.25
C HIS A 43 -3.81 2.24 6.90
N ASN A 44 -2.78 3.05 6.63
CA ASN A 44 -2.92 4.33 5.96
C ASN A 44 -2.34 4.19 4.55
N VAL A 45 -3.11 4.63 3.55
CA VAL A 45 -2.68 4.63 2.14
C VAL A 45 -1.42 5.47 1.90
N LYS A 46 -1.11 6.40 2.81
CA LYS A 46 0.11 7.23 2.74
C LYS A 46 1.36 6.51 3.25
N ASP A 47 1.21 5.39 3.94
CA ASP A 47 2.35 4.64 4.44
C ASP A 47 3.13 4.01 3.27
N GLU A 48 4.45 4.10 3.32
CA GLU A 48 5.34 3.54 2.32
C GLU A 48 5.81 2.15 2.74
N ILE A 49 5.58 1.17 1.89
CA ILE A 49 6.06 -0.20 2.05
C ILE A 49 7.20 -0.42 1.07
N TRP A 50 8.37 -0.79 1.59
CA TRP A 50 9.57 -1.07 0.81
C TRP A 50 10.08 -2.47 1.13
N PHE A 51 10.58 -3.17 0.12
CA PHE A 51 11.16 -4.50 0.29
C PHE A 51 12.62 -4.49 -0.20
N PRO A 52 13.56 -5.06 0.57
CA PRO A 52 14.94 -5.25 0.12
C PRO A 52 15.05 -6.07 -1.18
N SER A 53 14.12 -7.01 -1.37
CA SER A 53 14.00 -7.85 -2.58
C SER A 53 13.53 -7.08 -3.82
N SER A 54 12.93 -5.90 -3.65
CA SER A 54 12.44 -5.04 -4.75
C SER A 54 12.80 -3.57 -4.52
N PRO A 55 14.10 -3.20 -4.54
CA PRO A 55 14.57 -1.88 -4.07
C PRO A 55 14.15 -0.70 -4.96
N GLY A 56 13.69 -0.98 -6.19
CA GLY A 56 13.18 0.03 -7.12
C GLY A 56 11.73 0.44 -6.86
N PHE A 57 11.00 -0.28 -6.01
CA PHE A 57 9.56 -0.12 -5.81
C PHE A 57 9.22 0.43 -4.42
N VAL A 58 8.15 1.22 -4.38
CA VAL A 58 7.45 1.60 -3.15
C VAL A 58 5.99 1.21 -3.32
N PHE A 59 5.47 0.48 -2.35
CA PHE A 59 4.08 0.04 -2.35
C PHE A 59 3.28 0.83 -1.32
N HIS A 60 2.02 1.07 -1.63
CA HIS A 60 1.02 1.64 -0.74
C HIS A 60 -0.15 0.66 -0.67
N ASP A 61 -0.60 0.27 0.52
CA ASP A 61 -1.76 -0.61 0.71
C ASP A 61 -2.96 0.22 1.17
N SER A 62 -4.09 0.14 0.45
CA SER A 62 -5.32 0.76 0.94
C SER A 62 -5.96 -0.05 2.05
N ARG A 63 -6.78 0.60 2.86
CA ARG A 63 -7.76 -0.15 3.66
C ARG A 63 -8.68 -0.96 2.75
N GLY A 64 -9.14 -2.08 3.29
CA GLY A 64 -10.16 -2.89 2.63
C GLY A 64 -11.46 -2.12 2.51
N PHE A 65 -12.01 -2.05 1.31
CA PHE A 65 -13.36 -1.49 1.12
C PHE A 65 -14.40 -2.48 1.67
N GLU A 66 -15.22 -2.01 2.61
CA GLU A 66 -16.31 -2.77 3.20
C GLU A 66 -17.66 -2.35 2.61
N ALA A 67 -18.63 -3.27 2.61
CA ALA A 67 -19.97 -2.95 2.12
C ALA A 67 -20.69 -2.07 3.15
N GLY A 68 -21.27 -0.95 2.69
CA GLY A 68 -22.00 -0.01 3.56
C GLY A 68 -21.18 1.19 4.04
N SER A 69 -19.87 1.22 3.77
CA SER A 69 -19.02 2.39 3.97
C SER A 69 -18.42 2.86 2.64
N SER A 70 -18.27 4.18 2.49
CA SER A 70 -17.53 4.80 1.39
C SER A 70 -16.26 5.51 1.87
N GLU A 71 -16.00 5.51 3.18
CA GLU A 71 -14.94 6.28 3.81
C GLU A 71 -13.56 5.79 3.34
N GLU A 72 -13.37 4.48 3.31
CA GLU A 72 -12.12 3.86 2.84
C GLU A 72 -11.90 4.12 1.35
N LEU A 73 -12.97 4.05 0.55
CA LEU A 73 -12.90 4.31 -0.88
C LEU A 73 -12.57 5.78 -1.15
N ASN A 74 -13.21 6.70 -0.43
CA ASN A 74 -12.94 8.13 -0.55
C ASN A 74 -11.52 8.49 -0.11
N GLY A 75 -11.01 7.87 0.96
CA GLY A 75 -9.62 8.04 1.39
C GLY A 75 -8.62 7.57 0.33
N ALA A 76 -8.87 6.42 -0.29
CA ALA A 76 -8.06 5.93 -1.40
C ALA A 76 -8.10 6.88 -2.60
N TRP A 77 -9.29 7.36 -2.99
CA TRP A 77 -9.44 8.34 -4.07
C TRP A 77 -8.72 9.66 -3.79
N GLN A 78 -8.76 10.14 -2.55
CA GLN A 78 -8.05 11.35 -2.17
C GLN A 78 -6.54 11.16 -2.30
N SER A 79 -6.00 9.99 -1.93
CA SER A 79 -4.58 9.69 -2.12
C SER A 79 -4.17 9.66 -3.59
N VAL A 80 -5.03 9.14 -4.48
CA VAL A 80 -4.77 9.17 -5.93
C VAL A 80 -4.75 10.62 -6.42
N LYS A 81 -5.68 11.46 -5.98
CA LYS A 81 -5.71 12.89 -6.32
C LYS A 81 -4.48 13.62 -5.80
N ASP A 82 -4.15 13.46 -4.53
CA ASP A 82 -2.97 14.06 -3.89
C ASP A 82 -1.70 13.71 -4.67
N SER A 83 -1.55 12.43 -5.05
CA SER A 83 -0.40 11.96 -5.80
C SER A 83 -0.38 12.47 -7.24
N SER A 84 -1.54 12.60 -7.90
CA SER A 84 -1.61 13.21 -9.24
C SER A 84 -1.28 14.70 -9.25
N ALA A 85 -1.54 15.40 -8.13
CA ALA A 85 -1.24 16.81 -7.96
C ALA A 85 0.23 17.07 -7.56
N ALA A 86 0.98 16.03 -7.20
CA ALA A 86 2.38 16.16 -6.84
C ALA A 86 3.22 16.60 -8.05
N THR A 87 4.04 17.62 -7.86
CA THR A 87 4.93 18.18 -8.89
C THR A 87 6.21 17.37 -9.07
N SER A 88 6.57 16.54 -8.08
CA SER A 88 7.75 15.69 -8.16
C SER A 88 7.39 14.28 -8.65
N LEU A 89 8.13 13.78 -9.64
CA LEU A 89 7.98 12.39 -10.12
C LEU A 89 8.19 11.37 -8.99
N GLY A 90 8.95 11.74 -7.97
CA GLY A 90 9.22 10.91 -6.80
C GLY A 90 8.04 10.74 -5.85
N GLU A 91 6.97 11.53 -5.98
CA GLU A 91 5.75 11.49 -5.15
C GLU A 91 4.52 11.03 -5.95
N GLN A 92 4.65 10.93 -7.27
CA GLN A 92 3.58 10.48 -8.16
C GLN A 92 3.41 8.96 -8.11
N LEU A 93 2.16 8.50 -8.18
CA LEU A 93 1.79 7.11 -8.37
C LEU A 93 2.06 6.74 -9.82
N HIS A 94 2.76 5.62 -10.00
CA HIS A 94 3.14 5.13 -11.31
C HIS A 94 2.19 4.01 -11.78
N ALA A 95 1.58 3.27 -10.84
CA ALA A 95 0.59 2.25 -11.13
C ALA A 95 -0.44 2.12 -9.99
N ILE A 96 -1.63 1.65 -10.35
CA ILE A 96 -2.69 1.23 -9.43
C ILE A 96 -3.06 -0.21 -9.79
N TRP A 97 -3.09 -1.08 -8.77
CA TRP A 97 -3.47 -2.49 -8.90
C TRP A 97 -4.69 -2.80 -8.05
#